data_AF-A0A7V3XG94-F1
#
_entry.id   AF-A0A7V3XG94-F1
#
_cell.length_a   1.000
_cell.length_b   1.000
_cell.length_c   1.000
_cell.angle_alpha   90.00
_cell.angle_beta   90.00
_cell.angle_gamma   90.00
#
_symmetry.space_group_name_H-M   'P 1'
#
loop_
_entity.id
_entity.type
_entity.pdbx_description
1 polymer ?
#
loop_
_entity_poly.entity_id
_entity_poly.type
_entity_poly.pdbx_seq_one_letter_code
_entity_poly.pdbx_strand_id
1 'polypeptide(L)'
;MIHFSMRRSVDGVLGRCGERRGTRLEARAAEPGDGPAPGTSCRWRPSCFDPGTVAVSSMVEVARAGVRQLIVSSRRLGMRDAVRRGAAGCLRPHRFTLLVCPLAGARRRVSPLPGITVDVWDREQLRRWRRGRRDLPLDFFVDEIHGTRACVVARVGDEPAGIVWLYAPGDYRLFDLRDGAAEVNHALVLPPFRRRGLCAAMLVRAQSAARAAGAARVYAAVHAANAPSRRAFESVGFREVTTVRHFLLFRPRHDTGRAPA
;
A
#
# COMPACT_ATOMS: atom_id res chain seq x y z
N MET A 1 6.06 0.17 -7.67
CA MET A 1 7.37 -0.23 -7.13
C MET A 1 7.12 -0.78 -5.74
N ILE A 2 6.98 -2.10 -5.63
CA ILE A 2 6.57 -2.76 -4.39
C ILE A 2 7.83 -3.04 -3.57
N HIS A 3 7.85 -2.55 -2.34
CA HIS A 3 8.99 -2.63 -1.43
C HIS A 3 9.34 -4.10 -1.14
N PHE A 4 10.42 -4.60 -1.74
CA PHE A 4 11.07 -5.82 -1.28
C PHE A 4 11.86 -5.46 -0.02
N SER A 5 11.35 -5.86 1.15
CA SER A 5 12.13 -5.93 2.37
C SER A 5 13.12 -7.09 2.26
N MET A 6 14.16 -6.95 1.43
CA MET A 6 15.35 -7.79 1.51
C MET A 6 16.20 -7.29 2.68
N ARG A 7 16.09 -7.94 3.85
CA ARG A 7 17.25 -8.06 4.74
C ARG A 7 17.83 -9.44 4.52
N ARG A 8 19.14 -9.47 4.31
CA ARG A 8 19.99 -10.66 4.38
C ARG A 8 19.72 -11.34 5.72
N SER A 9 19.43 -12.64 5.69
CA SER A 9 19.72 -13.49 6.83
C SER A 9 21.24 -13.42 7.05
N VAL A 10 21.65 -13.03 8.25
CA VAL A 10 23.00 -13.23 8.73
C VAL A 10 22.85 -14.26 9.83
N ASP A 11 22.76 -15.52 9.43
CA ASP A 11 23.01 -16.65 10.32
C ASP A 11 24.42 -17.14 10.02
N GLY A 12 25.27 -17.17 11.04
CA GLY A 12 26.55 -17.87 10.96
C GLY A 12 27.72 -17.23 11.70
N VAL A 13 27.61 -16.98 13.02
CA VAL A 13 28.75 -17.20 13.93
C VAL A 13 28.23 -17.88 15.19
N LEU A 14 28.52 -19.18 15.28
CA LEU A 14 28.46 -19.98 16.49
C LEU A 14 29.38 -19.38 17.55
N GLY A 15 28.85 -19.06 18.73
CA GLY A 15 29.64 -18.50 19.83
C GLY A 15 28.88 -18.45 21.15
N ARG A 16 28.92 -19.58 21.87
CA ARG A 16 28.82 -19.76 23.33
C ARG A 16 27.64 -19.13 24.07
N CYS A 17 26.85 -20.03 24.66
CA CYS A 17 25.90 -19.79 25.73
C CYS A 17 26.57 -19.01 26.86
N GLY A 18 26.14 -17.77 27.05
CA GLY A 18 26.60 -16.87 28.10
C GLY A 18 25.44 -15.95 28.46
N GLU A 19 24.82 -16.27 29.59
CA GLU A 19 23.81 -15.52 30.32
C GLU A 19 24.05 -13.99 30.22
N ARG A 20 23.22 -13.29 29.44
CA ARG A 20 23.24 -11.82 29.39
C ARG A 20 21.85 -11.27 29.62
N ARG A 21 21.77 -10.50 30.72
CA ARG A 21 20.67 -9.66 31.19
C ARG A 21 20.02 -8.91 30.03
N GLY A 22 18.69 -9.00 29.98
CA GLY A 22 17.86 -8.35 28.97
C GLY A 22 18.09 -6.84 28.90
N THR A 23 18.54 -6.38 27.74
CA THR A 23 18.40 -4.98 27.34
C THR A 23 16.95 -4.75 26.94
N ARG A 24 16.19 -4.20 27.90
CA ARG A 24 14.86 -3.63 27.69
C ARG A 24 14.97 -2.62 26.54
N LEU A 25 14.33 -2.90 25.41
CA LEU A 25 14.01 -1.88 24.43
C LEU A 25 13.04 -0.93 25.14
N GLU A 26 13.57 0.14 25.72
CA GLU A 26 12.76 1.26 26.18
C GLU A 26 12.14 1.90 24.94
N ALA A 27 10.93 1.44 24.62
CA ALA A 27 9.98 2.23 23.89
C ALA A 27 9.84 3.53 24.67
N ARG A 28 10.49 4.60 24.20
CA ARG A 28 10.19 5.95 24.65
C ARG A 28 8.70 6.13 24.47
N ALA A 29 7.98 6.21 25.58
CA ALA A 29 6.60 6.65 25.59
C ALA A 29 6.59 8.02 24.91
N ALA A 30 6.05 8.06 23.69
CA ALA A 30 5.62 9.33 23.13
C ALA A 30 4.56 9.86 24.11
N GLU A 31 4.72 11.10 24.54
CA GLU A 31 3.69 11.78 25.32
C GLU A 31 2.34 11.63 24.62
N PRO A 32 1.22 11.49 25.36
CA PRO A 32 -0.11 11.41 24.79
C PRO A 32 -0.46 12.73 24.11
N GLY A 33 0.03 12.91 22.89
CA GLY A 33 -0.30 14.04 22.04
C GLY A 33 -1.76 13.93 21.63
N ASP A 34 -2.48 15.06 21.70
CA ASP A 34 -3.87 15.23 21.30
C ASP A 34 -4.21 14.47 20.02
N GLY A 35 -4.65 13.23 20.20
CA GLY A 35 -5.13 12.38 19.13
C GLY A 35 -6.37 13.05 18.53
N PRO A 36 -6.55 13.03 17.20
CA PRO A 36 -7.75 13.58 16.60
C PRO A 36 -8.98 12.91 17.19
N ALA A 37 -9.96 13.71 17.62
CA ALA A 37 -11.22 13.23 18.18
C ALA A 37 -11.83 12.15 17.26
N PRO A 38 -12.21 10.98 17.81
CA PRO A 38 -12.83 9.91 17.04
C PRO A 38 -14.23 10.34 16.61
N GLY A 39 -14.38 10.91 15.41
CA GLY A 39 -15.70 11.36 14.97
C GLY A 39 -15.88 11.68 13.48
N THR A 40 -14.87 12.23 12.81
CA THR A 40 -14.98 12.57 11.38
C THR A 40 -14.33 11.49 10.52
N SER A 41 -14.99 10.34 10.41
CA SER A 41 -14.58 9.34 9.42
C SER A 41 -14.70 9.96 8.02
N CYS A 42 -13.56 10.15 7.35
CA CYS A 42 -13.54 10.57 5.96
C CYS A 42 -14.23 9.47 5.15
N ARG A 43 -15.50 9.69 4.75
CA ARG A 43 -16.11 8.85 3.73
C ARG A 43 -15.35 9.11 2.44
N TRP A 44 -14.78 8.05 1.86
CA TRP A 44 -14.32 8.12 0.48
C TRP A 44 -15.54 8.50 -0.38
N ARG A 45 -15.60 9.74 -0.85
CA ARG A 45 -16.79 10.31 -1.48
C ARG A 45 -16.84 9.91 -2.95
N PRO A 46 -18.03 9.87 -3.57
CA PRO A 46 -18.15 9.74 -5.03
C PRO A 46 -17.36 10.81 -5.80
N SER A 47 -17.14 12.00 -5.23
CA SER A 47 -16.28 13.02 -5.85
C SER A 47 -14.80 12.63 -5.92
N CYS A 48 -14.38 11.59 -5.18
CA CYS A 48 -13.06 10.97 -5.38
C CYS A 48 -13.01 10.09 -6.64
N PHE A 49 -14.16 9.74 -7.23
CA PHE A 49 -14.31 9.10 -8.53
C PHE A 49 -14.53 10.07 -9.67
N ASP A 50 -14.64 11.37 -9.40
CA ASP A 50 -14.86 12.36 -10.46
C ASP A 50 -13.70 12.25 -11.46
N PRO A 51 -13.95 11.66 -12.65
CA PRO A 51 -12.91 11.38 -13.62
C PRO A 51 -12.67 12.67 -14.39
N GLY A 52 -12.31 13.74 -13.66
CA GLY A 52 -11.94 15.02 -14.25
C GLY A 52 -10.96 14.72 -15.38
N THR A 53 -11.39 15.08 -16.60
CA THR A 53 -10.85 14.69 -17.90
C THR A 53 -9.45 14.08 -17.84
N VAL A 54 -9.37 12.76 -17.72
CA VAL A 54 -8.09 12.06 -17.60
C VAL A 54 -7.44 12.02 -18.97
N ALA A 55 -6.48 12.92 -19.18
CA ALA A 55 -5.62 12.90 -20.35
C ALA A 55 -4.86 11.56 -20.42
N VAL A 56 -4.81 10.97 -21.62
CA VAL A 56 -3.90 9.88 -21.98
C VAL A 56 -2.53 10.21 -21.41
N SER A 57 -2.04 9.42 -20.45
CA SER A 57 -0.84 9.77 -19.69
C SER A 57 0.34 9.92 -20.63
N SER A 58 0.75 11.17 -20.83
CA SER A 58 1.94 11.53 -21.57
C SER A 58 3.17 11.00 -20.83
N MET A 59 4.24 10.76 -21.58
CA MET A 59 5.57 10.43 -21.04
C MET A 59 6.01 11.41 -19.94
N VAL A 60 5.50 12.64 -19.97
CA VAL A 60 5.74 13.70 -18.98
C VAL A 60 5.23 13.32 -17.58
N GLU A 61 4.04 12.74 -17.42
CA GLU A 61 3.54 12.36 -16.08
C GLU A 61 4.34 11.21 -15.48
N VAL A 62 4.79 10.27 -16.31
CA VAL A 62 5.67 9.18 -15.88
C VAL A 62 7.00 9.74 -15.38
N ALA A 63 7.59 10.68 -16.12
CA ALA A 63 8.81 11.36 -15.73
C ALA A 63 8.61 12.16 -14.43
N ARG A 64 7.52 12.92 -14.31
CA ARG A 64 7.18 13.69 -13.09
C ARG A 64 7.03 12.78 -11.87
N ALA A 65 6.33 11.65 -11.99
CA ALA A 65 6.22 10.67 -10.91
C ALA A 65 7.60 10.08 -10.53
N GLY A 66 8.47 9.82 -11.51
CA GLY A 66 9.84 9.39 -11.29
C GLY A 66 10.68 10.42 -10.52
N VAL A 67 10.58 11.70 -10.89
CA VAL A 67 11.25 12.81 -10.19
C VAL A 67 10.73 12.97 -8.77
N ARG A 68 9.39 12.95 -8.57
CA ARG A 68 8.78 12.99 -7.23
C ARG A 68 9.28 11.84 -6.37
N GLN A 69 9.31 10.63 -6.94
CA GLN A 69 9.82 9.46 -6.25
C GLN A 69 11.28 9.62 -5.82
N LEU A 70 12.14 10.14 -6.70
CA LEU A 70 13.54 10.39 -6.38
C LEU A 70 13.67 11.42 -5.24
N ILE A 71 12.95 12.55 -5.32
CA ILE A 71 12.97 13.59 -4.28
C ILE A 71 12.53 13.04 -2.93
N VAL A 72 11.39 12.34 -2.88
CA VAL A 72 10.87 11.75 -1.63
C VAL A 72 11.84 10.71 -1.09
N SER A 73 12.37 9.83 -1.96
CA SER A 73 13.34 8.80 -1.54
C SER A 73 14.63 9.41 -1.01
N SER A 74 15.17 10.44 -1.67
CA SER A 74 16.42 11.11 -1.26
C SER A 74 16.26 11.83 0.09
N ARG A 75 15.11 12.47 0.33
CA ARG A 75 14.82 13.12 1.61
C ARG A 75 14.71 12.13 2.78
N ARG A 76 14.30 10.88 2.52
CA ARG A 76 14.00 9.89 3.56
C ARG A 76 15.10 8.86 3.78
N LEU A 77 15.74 8.42 2.72
CA LEU A 77 16.76 7.37 2.76
C LEU A 77 18.17 7.91 2.48
N GLY A 78 18.30 9.16 2.04
CA GLY A 78 19.54 9.71 1.51
C GLY A 78 19.71 9.42 0.01
N MET A 79 20.48 10.29 -0.66
CA MET A 79 20.65 10.25 -2.12
C MET A 79 21.25 8.94 -2.62
N ARG A 80 22.28 8.42 -1.93
CA ARG A 80 22.96 7.17 -2.32
C ARG A 80 21.99 5.98 -2.35
N ASP A 81 21.18 5.82 -1.31
CA ASP A 81 20.20 4.73 -1.23
C ASP A 81 19.04 4.93 -2.21
N ALA A 82 18.61 6.17 -2.45
CA ALA A 82 17.60 6.48 -3.45
C ALA A 82 18.06 6.08 -4.86
N VAL A 83 19.27 6.46 -5.26
CA VAL A 83 19.85 6.10 -6.56
C VAL A 83 20.06 4.59 -6.68
N ARG A 84 20.66 3.96 -5.66
CA ARG A 84 20.87 2.51 -5.64
C ARG A 84 19.56 1.74 -5.81
N ARG A 85 18.50 2.16 -5.12
CA ARG A 85 17.16 1.57 -5.26
C ARG A 85 16.56 1.79 -6.63
N GLY A 86 16.71 3.00 -7.19
CA GLY A 86 16.27 3.33 -8.55
C GLY A 86 16.93 2.40 -9.58
N ALA A 87 18.25 2.31 -9.57
CA ALA A 87 19.02 1.46 -10.47
C ALA A 87 18.64 -0.02 -10.35
N ALA A 88 18.58 -0.55 -9.12
CA ALA A 88 18.18 -1.92 -8.88
C ALA A 88 16.73 -2.22 -9.31
N GLY A 89 15.84 -1.22 -9.19
CA GLY A 89 14.46 -1.31 -9.64
C GLY A 89 14.32 -1.37 -11.15
N CYS A 90 15.13 -0.61 -11.89
CA CYS A 90 15.10 -0.56 -13.35
C CYS A 90 15.68 -1.81 -14.01
N LEU A 91 16.78 -2.35 -13.46
CA LEU A 91 17.54 -3.43 -14.09
C LEU A 91 16.96 -4.84 -13.86
N ARG A 92 16.05 -5.01 -12.89
CA ARG A 92 15.47 -6.32 -12.59
C ARG A 92 14.17 -6.52 -13.34
N PRO A 93 14.00 -7.62 -14.09
CA PRO A 93 12.69 -7.99 -14.61
C PRO A 93 11.76 -8.31 -13.44
N HIS A 94 10.70 -7.54 -13.28
CA HIS A 94 9.71 -7.77 -12.22
C HIS A 94 8.52 -8.52 -12.79
N ARG A 95 8.05 -9.53 -12.06
CA ARG A 95 6.85 -10.30 -12.42
C ARG A 95 5.75 -9.94 -11.42
N PHE A 96 4.61 -9.47 -11.91
CA PHE A 96 3.45 -9.14 -11.09
C PHE A 96 2.29 -10.05 -11.46
N THR A 97 1.67 -10.65 -10.45
CA THR A 97 0.38 -11.30 -10.55
C THR A 97 -0.71 -10.24 -10.40
N LEU A 98 -1.58 -10.14 -11.39
CA LEU A 98 -2.75 -9.27 -11.38
C LEU A 98 -3.92 -10.04 -10.77
N LEU A 99 -4.54 -9.42 -9.78
CA LEU A 99 -5.63 -9.99 -9.01
C LEU A 99 -6.88 -9.13 -9.17
N VAL A 100 -8.06 -9.76 -9.12
CA VAL A 100 -9.36 -9.09 -9.13
C VAL A 100 -10.25 -9.62 -8.02
N CYS A 101 -11.03 -8.75 -7.39
CA CYS A 101 -12.09 -9.09 -6.46
C CYS A 101 -13.41 -8.45 -6.92
N PRO A 102 -14.37 -9.25 -7.41
CA PRO A 102 -15.73 -8.78 -7.64
C PRO A 102 -16.38 -8.35 -6.33
N LEU A 103 -17.03 -7.19 -6.31
CA LEU A 103 -17.69 -6.64 -5.12
C LEU A 103 -19.18 -7.03 -5.04
N ALA A 104 -19.74 -7.65 -6.08
CA ALA A 104 -21.08 -8.21 -6.08
C ALA A 104 -21.18 -9.45 -5.16
N GLY A 105 -22.32 -9.63 -4.49
CA GLY A 105 -22.70 -10.89 -3.83
C GLY A 105 -22.02 -11.23 -2.49
N ALA A 106 -20.80 -10.78 -2.21
CA ALA A 106 -20.10 -11.16 -0.97
C ALA A 106 -19.72 -9.94 -0.10
N ARG A 107 -20.41 -9.78 1.03
CA ARG A 107 -19.91 -8.99 2.16
C ARG A 107 -18.91 -9.84 2.93
N ARG A 108 -17.65 -9.87 2.51
CA ARG A 108 -16.59 -10.45 3.34
C ARG A 108 -16.43 -9.60 4.59
N ARG A 109 -16.56 -10.23 5.76
CA ARG A 109 -16.28 -9.61 7.05
C ARG A 109 -15.04 -10.29 7.61
N VAL A 110 -14.09 -9.49 8.08
CA VAL A 110 -13.08 -9.99 9.01
C VAL A 110 -13.68 -9.85 10.39
N SER A 111 -13.57 -10.89 11.21
CA SER A 111 -13.95 -10.80 12.62
C SER A 111 -13.24 -9.61 13.26
N PRO A 112 -13.92 -8.79 14.08
CA PRO A 112 -13.28 -7.73 14.81
C PRO A 112 -12.07 -8.28 15.56
N LEU A 113 -10.91 -7.66 15.36
CA LEU A 113 -9.68 -8.03 16.04
C LEU A 113 -9.55 -7.13 17.28
N PRO A 114 -9.42 -7.68 18.50
CA PRO A 114 -9.32 -6.87 19.71
C PRO A 114 -8.19 -5.83 19.63
N GLY A 115 -8.48 -4.59 20.00
CA GLY A 115 -7.51 -3.49 19.99
C GLY A 115 -7.07 -3.01 18.61
N ILE A 116 -7.71 -3.48 17.53
CA ILE A 116 -7.41 -3.07 16.16
C ILE A 116 -8.54 -2.24 15.59
N THR A 117 -8.19 -1.07 15.03
CA THR A 117 -9.11 -0.23 14.26
C THR A 117 -8.61 -0.13 12.82
N VAL A 118 -9.54 -0.02 11.86
CA VAL A 118 -9.21 0.06 10.44
C VAL A 118 -10.07 1.13 9.78
N ASP A 119 -9.43 2.23 9.42
CA ASP A 119 -10.10 3.45 8.98
C ASP A 119 -9.62 3.87 7.59
N VAL A 120 -10.50 4.59 6.87
CA VAL A 120 -10.10 5.26 5.63
C VAL A 120 -9.59 6.63 6.03
N TRP A 121 -8.36 6.94 5.63
CA TRP A 121 -7.73 8.24 5.85
C TRP A 121 -7.58 8.97 4.52
N ASP A 122 -7.82 10.28 4.56
CA ASP A 122 -7.40 11.17 3.47
C ASP A 122 -5.92 11.55 3.60
N ARG A 123 -5.41 12.24 2.57
CA ARG A 123 -4.03 12.74 2.53
C ARG A 123 -3.69 13.68 3.70
N GLU A 124 -4.64 14.45 4.22
CA GLU A 124 -4.40 15.48 5.24
C GLU A 124 -4.33 14.86 6.63
N GLN A 125 -5.19 13.88 6.92
CA GLN A 125 -5.11 13.02 8.10
C GLN A 125 -3.76 12.30 8.13
N LEU A 126 -3.36 11.65 7.02
CA LEU A 126 -2.06 10.97 6.95
C LEU A 126 -0.88 11.95 7.11
N ARG A 127 -0.97 13.14 6.49
CA ARG A 127 0.04 14.22 6.62
C ARG A 127 0.20 14.72 8.05
N ARG A 128 -0.91 14.89 8.77
CA ARG A 128 -0.89 15.29 10.18
C ARG A 128 -0.22 14.22 11.02
N TRP A 129 -0.60 12.95 10.86
CA TRP A 129 -0.02 11.85 11.62
C TRP A 129 1.50 11.66 11.38
N ARG A 130 1.96 11.79 10.14
CA ARG A 130 3.39 11.61 9.80
C ARG A 130 4.27 12.81 10.16
N ARG A 131 3.69 13.93 10.64
CA ARG A 131 4.45 15.15 10.96
C ARG A 131 5.53 14.82 12.00
N GLY A 132 6.77 15.24 11.74
CA GLY A 132 7.92 14.96 12.60
C GLY A 132 8.50 13.53 12.50
N ARG A 133 7.79 12.57 11.89
CA ARG A 133 8.25 11.18 11.75
C ARG A 133 9.19 11.03 10.55
N ARG A 134 10.38 10.44 10.78
CA ARG A 134 11.43 10.24 9.75
C ARG A 134 11.75 8.78 9.45
N ASP A 135 11.37 7.89 10.34
CA ASP A 135 11.63 6.45 10.35
C ASP A 135 10.56 5.62 9.61
N LEU A 136 9.58 6.29 9.01
CA LEU A 136 8.49 5.63 8.30
C LEU A 136 8.94 5.05 6.94
N PRO A 137 8.48 3.84 6.57
CA PRO A 137 8.68 3.29 5.24
C PRO A 137 8.10 4.18 4.13
N LEU A 138 8.67 4.09 2.92
CA LEU A 138 8.21 4.87 1.76
C LEU A 138 6.74 4.63 1.40
N ASP A 139 6.18 3.47 1.73
CA ASP A 139 4.76 3.16 1.50
C ASP A 139 3.81 4.11 2.26
N PHE A 140 4.27 4.84 3.29
CA PHE A 140 3.49 5.90 3.95
C PHE A 140 3.56 7.28 3.25
N PHE A 141 4.27 7.39 2.12
CA PHE A 141 4.48 8.63 1.37
C PHE A 141 4.04 8.50 -0.10
N VAL A 142 3.24 7.49 -0.42
CA VAL A 142 2.77 7.25 -1.79
C VAL A 142 1.89 8.39 -2.30
N ASP A 143 1.19 9.13 -1.44
CA ASP A 143 0.50 10.39 -1.81
C ASP A 143 1.46 11.42 -2.39
N GLU A 144 2.66 11.57 -1.83
CA GLU A 144 3.66 12.54 -2.31
C GLU A 144 4.26 12.13 -3.65
N ILE A 145 4.22 10.83 -3.98
CA ILE A 145 4.82 10.26 -5.19
C ILE A 145 3.80 10.20 -6.33
N HIS A 146 2.65 9.58 -6.04
CA HIS A 146 1.61 9.22 -7.00
C HIS A 146 0.41 10.18 -6.99
N GLY A 147 0.33 11.12 -6.04
CA GLY A 147 -0.81 12.03 -5.93
C GLY A 147 -2.08 11.37 -5.36
N THR A 148 -2.00 10.12 -4.94
CA THR A 148 -3.13 9.35 -4.39
C THR A 148 -3.71 10.04 -3.16
N ARG A 149 -5.05 10.09 -3.08
CA ARG A 149 -5.76 10.93 -2.11
C ARG A 149 -6.27 10.18 -0.88
N ALA A 150 -6.41 8.87 -0.98
CA ALA A 150 -7.00 8.05 0.08
C ALA A 150 -6.18 6.78 0.33
N CYS A 151 -6.15 6.37 1.59
CA CYS A 151 -5.59 5.10 2.02
C CYS A 151 -6.46 4.49 3.12
N VAL A 152 -6.28 3.20 3.34
CA VAL A 152 -6.80 2.52 4.52
C VAL A 152 -5.64 2.29 5.47
N VAL A 153 -5.82 2.68 6.72
CA VAL A 153 -4.83 2.55 7.79
C VAL A 153 -5.38 1.61 8.85
N ALA A 154 -4.60 0.59 9.19
CA ALA A 154 -4.84 -0.22 10.38
C ALA A 154 -4.03 0.34 11.54
N ARG A 155 -4.66 0.47 12.71
CA ARG A 155 -4.04 0.88 13.96
C ARG A 155 -4.15 -0.22 15.01
N VAL A 156 -3.17 -0.29 15.90
CA VAL A 156 -3.20 -1.08 17.13
C VAL A 156 -3.12 -0.09 18.29
N GLY A 157 -4.22 0.09 19.01
CA GLY A 157 -4.42 1.29 19.83
C GLY A 157 -4.37 2.56 18.96
N ASP A 158 -3.55 3.53 19.34
CA ASP A 158 -3.39 4.80 18.61
C ASP A 158 -2.28 4.79 17.55
N GLU A 159 -1.50 3.71 17.46
CA GLU A 159 -0.35 3.64 16.55
C GLU A 159 -0.73 2.96 15.21
N PRO A 160 -0.52 3.61 14.07
CA PRO A 160 -0.63 2.99 12.77
C PRO A 160 0.34 1.82 12.59
N ALA A 161 -0.24 0.66 12.34
CA ALA A 161 0.43 -0.62 12.19
C ALA A 161 0.54 -1.07 10.72
N GLY A 162 -0.26 -0.46 9.83
CA GLY A 162 -0.22 -0.76 8.39
C GLY A 162 -0.99 0.24 7.55
N ILE A 163 -0.74 0.20 6.25
CA ILE A 163 -1.36 1.05 5.24
C ILE A 163 -1.62 0.26 3.95
N VAL A 164 -2.68 0.59 3.23
CA VAL A 164 -2.90 0.23 1.82
C VAL A 164 -3.54 1.40 1.10
N TRP A 165 -3.11 1.67 -0.13
CA TRP A 165 -3.57 2.83 -0.89
C TRP A 165 -4.72 2.47 -1.82
N LEU A 166 -5.67 3.38 -1.94
CA LEU A 166 -6.85 3.27 -2.81
C LEU A 166 -6.66 4.17 -4.03
N TYR A 167 -6.87 3.60 -5.21
CA TYR A 167 -6.75 4.27 -6.50
C TYR A 167 -8.10 4.22 -7.22
N ALA A 168 -8.50 5.36 -7.79
CA ALA A 168 -9.71 5.55 -8.59
C ALA A 168 -9.37 5.63 -10.09
N PRO A 169 -10.38 5.54 -10.98
CA PRO A 169 -10.22 5.87 -12.40
C PRO A 169 -9.50 7.21 -12.58
N GLY A 170 -8.52 7.24 -13.48
CA GLY A 170 -7.65 8.38 -13.67
C GLY A 170 -6.36 8.38 -12.85
N ASP A 171 -6.27 7.58 -11.78
CA ASP A 171 -5.01 7.41 -11.08
C ASP A 171 -4.05 6.53 -11.90
N TYR A 172 -2.78 6.95 -11.97
CA TYR A 172 -1.80 6.39 -12.90
C TYR A 172 -0.94 5.27 -12.30
N ARG A 173 -1.13 4.00 -12.72
CA ARG A 173 -0.18 2.89 -12.48
C ARG A 173 -0.14 1.77 -13.54
N LEU A 174 -0.65 0.59 -13.17
CA LEU A 174 -0.53 -0.67 -13.92
C LEU A 174 -1.85 -1.07 -14.57
N PHE A 175 -2.94 -0.55 -14.02
CA PHE A 175 -4.28 -0.73 -14.56
C PHE A 175 -4.70 0.53 -15.30
N ASP A 176 -5.35 0.32 -16.42
CA ASP A 176 -6.23 1.33 -16.99
C ASP A 176 -7.62 1.08 -16.36
N LEU A 177 -7.90 1.81 -15.28
CA LEU A 177 -9.11 1.64 -14.48
C LEU A 177 -10.27 2.32 -15.20
N ARG A 178 -11.25 1.52 -15.63
CA ARG A 178 -12.52 2.02 -16.17
C ARG A 178 -13.51 2.35 -15.06
N ASP A 179 -14.63 2.97 -15.44
CA ASP A 179 -15.75 3.25 -14.54
C ASP A 179 -16.19 1.99 -13.78
N GLY A 180 -16.44 2.15 -12.48
CA GLY A 180 -16.79 1.04 -11.60
C GLY A 180 -15.60 0.14 -11.20
N ALA A 181 -14.35 0.48 -11.52
CA ALA A 181 -13.17 -0.20 -11.01
C ALA A 181 -12.40 0.66 -9.99
N ALA A 182 -11.78 0.00 -9.01
CA ALA A 182 -10.79 0.60 -8.12
C ALA A 182 -9.53 -0.27 -8.08
N GLU A 183 -8.38 0.30 -7.71
CA GLU A 183 -7.16 -0.47 -7.41
C GLU A 183 -6.80 -0.31 -5.93
N VAL A 184 -6.32 -1.40 -5.32
CA VAL A 184 -5.58 -1.35 -4.07
C VAL A 184 -4.11 -1.69 -4.33
N ASN A 185 -3.20 -0.89 -3.78
CA ASN A 185 -1.77 -1.11 -3.93
C ASN A 185 -1.01 -0.68 -2.68
N HIS A 186 0.29 -0.99 -2.61
CA HIS A 186 1.15 -0.61 -1.49
C HIS A 186 0.64 -1.10 -0.13
N ALA A 187 0.08 -2.31 -0.08
CA ALA A 187 -0.28 -2.95 1.16
C ALA A 187 1.00 -3.25 1.97
N LEU A 188 1.13 -2.61 3.13
CA LEU A 188 2.24 -2.78 4.05
C LEU A 188 1.72 -2.96 5.47
N VAL A 189 2.25 -3.95 6.18
CA VAL A 189 2.14 -4.07 7.64
C VAL A 189 3.54 -3.96 8.24
N LEU A 190 3.70 -3.04 9.18
CA LEU A 190 4.96 -2.81 9.87
C LEU A 190 5.41 -4.08 10.61
N PRO A 191 6.73 -4.40 10.62
CA PRO A 191 7.23 -5.68 11.13
C PRO A 191 6.68 -6.11 12.50
N PRO A 192 6.59 -5.24 13.52
CA PRO A 192 6.10 -5.63 14.85
C PRO A 192 4.64 -6.10 14.90
N PHE A 193 3.84 -5.75 13.89
CA PHE A 193 2.40 -6.00 13.86
C PHE A 193 1.97 -7.05 12.82
N ARG A 194 2.95 -7.70 12.17
CA ARG A 194 2.69 -8.75 11.17
C ARG A 194 2.03 -9.98 11.80
N ARG A 195 1.42 -10.80 10.93
CA ARG A 195 0.77 -12.07 11.29
C ARG A 195 -0.43 -11.96 12.24
N ARG A 196 -1.01 -10.75 12.37
CA ARG A 196 -2.21 -10.47 13.19
C ARG A 196 -3.48 -10.21 12.36
N GLY A 197 -3.50 -10.63 11.09
CA GLY A 197 -4.66 -10.40 10.20
C GLY A 197 -4.84 -8.96 9.67
N LEU A 198 -3.97 -8.01 10.04
CA LEU A 198 -4.10 -6.59 9.66
C LEU A 198 -4.21 -6.34 8.15
N CYS A 199 -3.43 -7.04 7.33
CA CYS A 199 -3.49 -6.88 5.88
C CYS A 199 -4.89 -7.24 5.34
N ALA A 200 -5.43 -8.39 5.76
CA ALA A 200 -6.78 -8.82 5.36
C ALA A 200 -7.85 -7.83 5.85
N ALA A 201 -7.73 -7.33 7.08
CA ALA A 201 -8.66 -6.34 7.63
C ALA A 201 -8.63 -5.02 6.83
N MET A 202 -7.44 -4.52 6.48
CA MET A 202 -7.29 -3.35 5.61
C MET A 202 -7.88 -3.59 4.21
N LEU A 203 -7.64 -4.75 3.61
CA LEU A 203 -8.18 -5.07 2.28
C LEU A 203 -9.70 -5.16 2.28
N VAL A 204 -10.33 -5.76 3.30
CA VAL A 204 -11.79 -5.78 3.43
C VAL A 204 -12.36 -4.38 3.65
N ARG A 205 -11.69 -3.54 4.43
CA ARG A 205 -12.09 -2.14 4.59
C ARG A 205 -11.94 -1.37 3.29
N ALA A 206 -10.87 -1.61 2.53
CA ALA A 206 -10.63 -1.02 1.22
C ALA A 206 -11.70 -1.45 0.20
N GLN A 207 -12.08 -2.74 0.16
CA GLN A 207 -13.20 -3.23 -0.65
C GLN A 207 -14.53 -2.57 -0.26
N SER A 208 -14.77 -2.37 1.03
CA SER A 208 -15.99 -1.73 1.53
C SER A 208 -16.04 -0.25 1.14
N ALA A 209 -14.91 0.46 1.25
CA ALA A 209 -14.78 1.84 0.79
C ALA A 209 -14.99 1.90 -0.74
N ALA A 210 -14.35 0.99 -1.48
CA ALA A 210 -14.48 0.87 -2.93
C ALA A 210 -15.93 0.74 -3.37
N ARG A 211 -16.66 -0.22 -2.77
CA ARG A 211 -18.08 -0.46 -3.00
C ARG A 211 -18.94 0.77 -2.67
N ALA A 212 -18.68 1.41 -1.53
CA ALA A 212 -19.46 2.57 -1.10
C ALA A 212 -19.36 3.76 -2.06
N ALA A 213 -18.31 3.82 -2.86
CA ALA A 213 -18.12 4.85 -3.88
C ALA A 213 -18.45 4.36 -5.30
N GLY A 214 -19.14 3.22 -5.43
CA GLY A 214 -19.70 2.75 -6.70
C GLY A 214 -18.84 1.74 -7.47
N ALA A 215 -17.70 1.30 -6.92
CA ALA A 215 -16.91 0.26 -7.57
C ALA A 215 -17.65 -1.09 -7.57
N ALA A 216 -17.68 -1.74 -8.72
CA ALA A 216 -18.13 -3.12 -8.91
C ALA A 216 -16.98 -4.13 -8.73
N ARG A 217 -15.73 -3.70 -8.92
CA ARG A 217 -14.53 -4.56 -8.82
C ARG A 217 -13.36 -3.82 -8.21
N VAL A 218 -12.49 -4.56 -7.51
CA VAL A 218 -11.20 -4.07 -7.01
C VAL A 218 -10.07 -4.88 -7.62
N TYR A 219 -9.06 -4.21 -8.16
CA TYR A 219 -7.88 -4.80 -8.74
C TYR A 219 -6.66 -4.62 -7.82
N ALA A 220 -5.69 -5.51 -7.96
CA ALA A 220 -4.41 -5.39 -7.27
C ALA A 220 -3.30 -6.00 -8.11
N ALA A 221 -2.10 -5.43 -8.04
CA ALA A 221 -0.90 -6.04 -8.61
C ALA A 221 0.03 -6.43 -7.47
N VAL A 222 0.32 -7.72 -7.35
CA VAL A 222 1.20 -8.26 -6.31
C VAL A 222 2.43 -8.86 -6.99
N HIS A 223 3.62 -8.59 -6.46
CA HIS A 223 4.82 -9.23 -7.00
C HIS A 223 4.70 -10.75 -6.88
N ALA A 224 4.98 -11.49 -7.95
CA ALA A 224 4.73 -12.93 -8.03
C ALA A 224 5.47 -13.75 -6.94
N ALA A 225 6.67 -13.30 -6.56
CA ALA A 225 7.46 -13.88 -5.47
C ALA A 225 6.98 -13.51 -4.05
N ASN A 226 5.98 -12.64 -3.90
CA ASN A 226 5.46 -12.21 -2.59
C ASN A 226 4.27 -13.10 -2.16
N ALA A 227 4.57 -14.38 -1.90
CA ALA A 227 3.58 -15.36 -1.47
C ALA A 227 2.76 -14.93 -0.22
N PRO A 228 3.35 -14.30 0.83
CA PRO A 228 2.58 -13.83 1.98
C PRO A 228 1.52 -12.79 1.61
N SER A 229 1.84 -11.86 0.72
CA SER A 229 0.89 -10.85 0.25
C SER A 229 -0.22 -11.51 -0.58
N ARG A 230 0.15 -12.35 -1.56
CA ARG A 230 -0.84 -13.07 -2.39
C ARG A 230 -1.87 -13.83 -1.56
N ARG A 231 -1.43 -14.59 -0.56
CA ARG A 231 -2.33 -15.32 0.35
C ARG A 231 -3.27 -14.38 1.13
N ALA A 232 -2.81 -13.18 1.50
CA ALA A 232 -3.65 -12.20 2.18
C ALA A 232 -4.70 -11.57 1.24
N PHE A 233 -4.39 -11.43 -0.05
CA PHE A 233 -5.36 -11.01 -1.07
C PHE A 233 -6.38 -12.13 -1.36
N GLU A 234 -5.90 -13.35 -1.56
CA GLU A 234 -6.73 -14.53 -1.82
C GLU A 234 -7.72 -14.80 -0.67
N SER A 235 -7.29 -14.64 0.60
CA SER A 235 -8.16 -14.86 1.77
C SER A 235 -9.35 -13.91 1.84
N VAL A 236 -9.25 -12.72 1.23
CA VAL A 236 -10.33 -11.73 1.16
C VAL A 236 -11.05 -11.72 -0.19
N GLY A 237 -10.89 -12.79 -0.98
CA GLY A 237 -11.68 -13.05 -2.19
C GLY A 237 -11.11 -12.44 -3.47
N PHE A 238 -9.85 -12.02 -3.48
CA PHE A 238 -9.18 -11.76 -4.76
C PHE A 238 -8.84 -13.08 -5.44
N ARG A 239 -8.94 -13.12 -6.76
CA ARG A 239 -8.52 -14.22 -7.62
C ARG A 239 -7.50 -13.74 -8.64
N GLU A 240 -6.57 -14.62 -9.01
CA GLU A 240 -5.60 -14.35 -10.08
C GLU A 240 -6.30 -14.25 -11.44
N VAL A 241 -5.93 -13.21 -12.21
CA VAL A 241 -6.40 -12.99 -13.58
C VAL A 241 -5.32 -13.35 -14.58
N THR A 242 -4.12 -12.78 -14.37
CA THR A 242 -2.98 -12.98 -15.25
C THR A 242 -1.69 -12.57 -14.56
N THR A 243 -0.57 -12.81 -15.22
CA THR A 243 0.74 -12.31 -14.81
C THR A 243 1.30 -11.38 -15.88
N VAL A 244 1.81 -10.21 -15.47
CA VAL A 244 2.57 -9.29 -16.33
C VAL A 244 4.05 -9.25 -15.93
N ARG A 245 4.92 -9.01 -16.92
CA ARG A 245 6.35 -8.79 -16.72
C ARG A 245 6.67 -7.32 -17.03
N HIS A 246 7.39 -6.66 -16.12
CA HIS A 246 7.94 -5.33 -16.35
C HIS A 246 9.44 -5.44 -16.52
N PHE A 247 9.95 -4.73 -17.51
CA PHE A 247 11.38 -4.62 -17.77
C PHE A 247 11.71 -3.17 -18.08
N LEU A 248 12.59 -2.54 -17.30
CA LEU A 248 12.96 -1.13 -17.43
C LEU A 248 11.72 -0.20 -17.48
N LEU A 249 11.59 0.56 -18.58
CA LEU A 249 10.50 1.48 -18.88
C LEU A 249 9.31 0.78 -19.54
N PHE A 250 9.46 -0.47 -19.98
CA PHE A 250 8.37 -1.25 -20.56
C PHE A 250 7.46 -1.78 -19.45
N ARG A 251 6.31 -1.11 -19.30
CA ARG A 251 5.26 -1.43 -18.33
C ARG A 251 3.94 -1.61 -19.06
N PRO A 252 3.65 -2.80 -19.60
CA PRO A 252 2.36 -3.07 -20.23
C PRO A 252 1.24 -2.77 -19.24
N ARG A 253 0.26 -1.98 -19.69
CA ARG A 253 -0.94 -1.68 -18.92
C ARG A 253 -1.96 -2.80 -19.10
N HIS A 254 -2.71 -3.06 -18.04
CA HIS A 254 -3.82 -3.98 -18.09
C HIS A 254 -5.13 -3.20 -18.16
N ASP A 255 -5.85 -3.33 -19.27
CA ASP A 255 -7.18 -2.76 -19.45
C ASP A 255 -8.20 -3.57 -18.64
N THR A 256 -8.79 -2.92 -17.63
CA THR A 256 -9.76 -3.56 -16.74
C THR A 256 -11.09 -3.88 -17.42
N GLY A 257 -11.41 -3.24 -18.56
CA GLY A 257 -12.63 -3.50 -19.32
C GLY A 257 -12.61 -4.79 -20.15
N ARG A 258 -11.45 -5.42 -20.33
CA ARG A 258 -11.31 -6.69 -21.06
C ARG A 258 -11.24 -7.92 -20.14
N ALA A 259 -11.33 -7.73 -18.82
CA ALA A 259 -11.26 -8.85 -17.89
C ALA A 259 -12.46 -9.80 -18.13
N PRO A 260 -12.23 -11.13 -18.20
CA PRO A 260 -13.32 -12.09 -18.41
C PRO A 260 -14.33 -11.97 -17.27
N ALA A 261 -15.62 -12.03 -17.64
CA ALA A 261 -16.76 -11.91 -16.75
C ALA A 261 -16.64 -12.81 -15.50
#